data_AF-A0A7Z1KL92-F1
#
_entry.id   AF-A0A7Z1KL92-F1
#
_cell.length_a   1.000
_cell.length_b   1.000
_cell.length_c   1.000
_cell.angle_alpha   90.00
_cell.angle_beta   90.00
_cell.angle_gamma   90.00
#
_symmetry.space_group_name_H-M   'P 1'
#
loop_
_entity.id
_entity.type
_entity.pdbx_description
1 polymer ?
#
loop_
_entity_poly.entity_id
_entity_poly.type
_entity_poly.pdbx_seq_one_letter_code
_entity_poly.pdbx_strand_id
1 'polypeptide(L)' 'FRKFRKYAWLKEYDSIALQQAVINLDVAFSNCFNPKLKARFPMFKRKHGKLLG' A
#
# COMPACT_ATOMS: atom_id res chain seq x y z
N PHE A 1 -2.45 -3.63 31.52
CA PHE A 1 -2.04 -4.46 30.36
C PHE A 1 -1.36 -3.60 29.29
N ARG A 2 -0.06 -3.78 29.04
CA ARG A 2 0.74 -2.93 28.14
C ARG A 2 0.69 -3.45 26.69
N LYS A 3 -0.12 -2.82 25.84
CA LYS A 3 -0.34 -3.15 24.41
C LYS A 3 0.91 -3.07 23.49
N PHE A 4 2.05 -2.60 23.99
CA PHE A 4 3.22 -2.24 23.17
C PHE A 4 4.29 -3.32 23.00
N ARG A 5 4.17 -4.50 23.60
CA ARG A 5 5.20 -5.55 23.47
C ARG A 5 5.37 -6.04 22.02
N LYS A 6 4.27 -6.13 21.26
CA LYS A 6 4.29 -6.56 19.85
C LYS A 6 5.09 -5.62 18.94
N TYR A 7 5.15 -4.34 19.29
CA TYR A 7 5.76 -3.28 18.48
C TYR A 7 7.01 -2.71 19.13
N ALA A 8 7.59 -3.40 20.10
CA ALA A 8 8.78 -2.93 20.81
C ALA A 8 9.96 -2.71 19.86
N TRP A 9 10.09 -3.56 18.83
CA TRP A 9 11.11 -3.48 17.79
C TRP A 9 11.05 -2.17 16.99
N LEU A 10 9.89 -1.50 16.88
CA LEU A 10 9.79 -0.22 16.16
C LEU A 10 10.60 0.89 16.83
N LYS A 11 10.93 0.76 18.12
CA LYS A 11 11.76 1.74 18.84
C LYS A 11 13.22 1.76 18.37
N GLU A 12 13.65 0.72 17.66
CA GLU A 12 15.02 0.57 17.15
C GLU A 12 15.23 1.31 15.82
N TYR A 13 14.15 1.80 15.20
CA TYR A 13 14.17 2.44 13.89
C TYR A 13 13.97 3.96 13.99
N ASP A 14 14.53 4.68 13.02
CA ASP A 14 14.37 6.12 12.88
C ASP A 14 12.91 6.50 12.62
N SER A 15 12.42 7.51 13.34
CA SER A 15 11.03 7.94 13.28
C SER A 15 10.64 8.54 11.93
N ILE A 16 11.56 9.20 11.23
CA ILE A 16 11.34 9.78 9.91
C ILE A 16 11.23 8.68 8.87
N ALA A 17 12.11 7.67 8.94
CA ALA A 17 12.04 6.51 8.05
C ALA A 17 10.70 5.75 8.17
N LEU A 18 10.22 5.55 9.40
CA LEU A 18 8.91 4.92 9.63
C LEU A 18 7.75 5.76 9.08
N GLN A 19 7.79 7.08 9.29
CA GLN A 19 6.77 7.98 8.74
C GLN A 19 6.76 7.95 7.20
N GLN A 20 7.94 7.98 6.58
CA GLN A 20 8.05 7.91 5.13
C GLN A 20 7.53 6.57 4.57
N ALA A 21 7.79 5.46 5.27
CA ALA A 21 7.24 4.16 4.91
C ALA A 21 5.71 4.16 4.94
N VAL A 22 5.10 4.76 5.97
CA VAL A 22 3.63 4.89 6.07
C VAL A 22 3.06 5.73 4.94
N ILE A 23 3.67 6.89 4.63
CA ILE A 23 3.24 7.75 3.51
C ILE A 23 3.32 7.01 2.18
N ASN A 24 4.42 6.31 1.93
CA ASN A 24 4.60 5.55 0.69
C ASN A 24 3.56 4.43 0.55
N LEU A 25 3.23 3.75 1.65
CA LEU A 25 2.19 2.72 1.68
C LEU A 25 0.79 3.31 1.40
N ASP A 26 0.46 4.47 1.98
CA ASP A 26 -0.82 5.15 1.75
C ASP A 26 -0.98 5.62 0.29
N VAL A 27 0.08 6.17 -0.28
CA VAL A 27 0.13 6.56 -1.70
C VAL A 27 -0.03 5.33 -2.59
N ALA A 28 0.68 4.23 -2.30
CA ALA A 28 0.56 3.00 -3.07
C ALA A 28 -0.86 2.42 -2.99
N PHE A 29 -1.45 2.39 -1.79
CA PHE A 29 -2.82 1.94 -1.57
C PHE A 29 -3.82 2.79 -2.37
N SER A 30 -3.74 4.11 -2.28
CA SER A 30 -4.60 5.02 -3.05
C SER A 30 -4.43 4.84 -4.56
N ASN A 31 -3.19 4.64 -5.03
CA ASN A 31 -2.90 4.43 -6.45
C ASN A 31 -3.53 3.14 -6.98
N CYS A 32 -3.56 2.06 -6.18
CA CYS A 32 -4.22 0.80 -6.56
C CYS A 32 -5.69 1.00 -6.94
N PHE A 33 -6.38 1.96 -6.32
CA PHE A 33 -7.80 2.25 -6.59
C PHE A 33 -8.04 3.44 -7.53
N ASN A 34 -6.99 4.13 -7.97
CA ASN A 34 -7.14 5.24 -8.90
C ASN A 34 -7.25 4.71 -10.35
N PRO A 35 -8.44 4.77 -10.98
CA PRO A 35 -8.65 4.17 -12.31
C PRO A 35 -7.84 4.88 -13.40
N LYS A 36 -7.36 6.10 -13.16
CA LYS A 36 -6.59 6.91 -14.11
C LYS A 36 -5.10 6.56 -14.13
N LEU A 37 -4.58 5.90 -13.09
CA LEU A 37 -3.16 5.56 -12.99
C LEU A 37 -2.87 4.20 -13.61
N LYS A 38 -1.70 4.07 -14.27
CA LYS A 38 -1.22 2.78 -14.80
C LYS A 38 -0.86 1.79 -13.69
N ALA A 39 -0.45 2.29 -12.52
CA ALA A 39 -0.17 1.53 -11.30
C ALA A 39 -1.43 1.20 -10.48
N ARG A 40 -2.59 1.09 -11.15
CA ARG A 40 -3.83 0.58 -10.57
C ARG A 40 -3.76 -0.92 -10.31
N PHE A 41 -4.76 -1.45 -9.63
CA PHE A 41 -4.94 -2.89 -9.44
C PHE A 41 -4.69 -3.64 -10.77
N PRO A 42 -3.89 -4.74 -10.76
CA PRO A 42 -3.63 -5.50 -11.97
C PRO A 42 -4.94 -5.97 -12.58
N MET A 43 -5.24 -5.52 -13.80
CA MET A 43 -6.37 -6.03 -14.56
C MET A 43 -5.89 -7.26 -15.32
N PHE A 44 -6.22 -8.44 -14.82
CA PHE A 44 -5.96 -9.68 -15.53
C PHE A 44 -6.83 -9.75 -16.77
N LYS A 45 -6.25 -10.18 -17.90
CA LYS A 45 -7.01 -10.43 -19.12
C LYS A 45 -7.96 -11.60 -18.87
N ARG A 46 -9.24 -11.44 -19.19
CA ARG A 46 -10.22 -12.53 -19.17
C ARG A 46 -9.98 -13.45 -20.37
N LYS A 47 -10.16 -14.77 -20.19
CA LYS A 47 -9.95 -15.80 -21.22
C LYS A 47 -10.82 -15.58 -22.48
N HIS A 48 -12.01 -14.99 -22.33
CA HIS A 48 -12.90 -14.62 -23.44
C HIS A 48 -13.50 -13.22 -23.18
N GLY A 49 -13.14 -12.23 -24.01
CA GLY A 49 -13.95 -11.00 -24.20
C GLY A 49 -13.63 -9.75 -23.37
N LYS A 50 -13.17 -8.73 -24.10
CA LYS A 50 -13.06 -7.26 -23.89
C LYS A 50 -13.22 -6.66 -22.47
N LEU A 51 -12.15 -6.01 -22.02
CA LEU A 51 -12.18 -4.97 -20.98
C LEU A 51 -12.96 -3.76 -21.52
N LEU A 52 -14.15 -3.51 -20.98
CA LEU A 52 -14.82 -2.21 -21.12
C LEU A 52 -14.07 -1.24 -20.20
N GLY A 53 -13.49 -0.21 -20.82
CA GLY A 53 -12.70 0.82 -20.15
C GLY A 53 -13.55 1.82 -19.39
#